data_AF-A0A526RRT5-F1
#
_entry.id   AF-A0A526RRT5-F1
#
_cell.length_a   1.000
_cell.length_b   1.000
_cell.length_c   1.000
_cell.angle_alpha   90.00
_cell.angle_beta   90.00
_cell.angle_gamma   90.00
#
_symmetry.space_group_name_H-M   'P 1'
#
loop_
_entity.id
_entity.type
_entity.pdbx_description
1 polymer ?
#
loop_
_entity_poly.entity_id
_entity_poly.type
_entity_poly.pdbx_seq_one_letter_code
_entity_poly.pdbx_strand_id
1 'polypeptide(L)'
;RYGYDLGELADFHNLYTDIMAHWRNVLPGVVHDVRYEDFVADQEGQTRALMAHLGLPWDDKVLSFHETDRPVRTASAAQVRQPMYQGSVDLWKRYGDRLKPLLDRLA
;
A
#
# COMPACT_ATOMS: atom_id res chain seq x y z
N ARG A 1 -8.70 -11.09 18.23
CA ARG A 1 -7.23 -11.18 17.99
C ARG A 1 -7.03 -10.80 16.53
N TYR A 2 -6.81 -9.52 16.26
CA TYR A 2 -7.03 -8.83 14.97
C TYR A 2 -6.59 -9.56 13.68
N GLY A 3 -5.50 -10.34 13.71
CA GLY A 3 -4.98 -11.03 12.53
C GLY A 3 -5.58 -12.40 12.19
N TYR A 4 -6.57 -12.89 12.95
CA TYR A 4 -7.08 -14.26 12.79
C TYR A 4 -8.59 -14.36 12.55
N ASP A 5 -9.32 -13.25 12.61
CA ASP A 5 -10.74 -13.19 12.34
C ASP A 5 -11.02 -12.20 11.20
N LEU A 6 -11.70 -12.65 10.16
CA LEU A 6 -11.98 -11.84 8.97
C LEU A 6 -13.00 -10.72 9.25
N GLY A 7 -13.88 -10.91 10.24
CA GLY A 7 -14.81 -9.86 10.65
C GLY A 7 -14.09 -8.74 11.40
N GLU A 8 -13.24 -9.08 12.37
CA GLU A 8 -12.37 -8.10 13.05
C GLU A 8 -11.45 -7.37 12.06
N LEU A 9 -10.99 -8.06 11.01
CA LEU A 9 -10.19 -7.45 9.95
C LEU A 9 -10.96 -6.35 9.20
N ALA A 10 -12.24 -6.60 8.88
CA ALA A 10 -13.10 -5.61 8.23
C ALA A 10 -13.38 -4.41 9.15
N ASP A 11 -13.67 -4.66 10.43
CA ASP A 11 -13.95 -3.61 11.41
C ASP A 11 -12.75 -2.64 11.56
N PHE A 12 -11.53 -3.17 11.57
CA PHE A 12 -10.33 -2.32 11.59
C PHE A 12 -10.08 -1.58 10.29
N HIS A 13 -10.39 -2.20 9.13
CA HIS A 13 -10.30 -1.51 7.85
C HIS A 13 -11.26 -0.31 7.82
N ASN A 14 -12.50 -0.49 8.28
CA ASN A 14 -13.48 0.60 8.38
C ASN A 14 -12.98 1.71 9.32
N LEU A 15 -12.43 1.33 10.48
CA LEU A 15 -11.80 2.29 11.40
C LEU A 15 -10.65 3.06 10.74
N TYR A 16 -9.81 2.39 9.95
CA TYR A 16 -8.76 3.04 9.17
C TYR A 16 -9.36 4.05 8.18
N THR A 17 -10.41 3.69 7.44
CA THR A 17 -11.09 4.60 6.50
C THR A 17 -11.61 5.85 7.23
N ASP A 18 -12.26 5.68 8.39
CA ASP A 18 -12.77 6.79 9.20
C ASP A 18 -11.64 7.71 9.70
N ILE A 19 -10.56 7.12 10.19
CA ILE A 19 -9.38 7.87 10.64
C ILE A 19 -8.74 8.64 9.48
N MET A 20 -8.60 8.02 8.31
CA MET A 20 -8.06 8.71 7.14
C MET A 20 -8.98 9.83 6.64
N ALA A 21 -10.30 9.64 6.70
CA ALA A 21 -11.26 10.70 6.41
C ALA A 21 -11.10 11.89 7.37
N HIS A 22 -10.91 11.63 8.67
CA HIS A 22 -10.60 12.66 9.64
C HIS A 22 -9.31 13.41 9.30
N TRP A 23 -8.21 12.70 9.00
CA TRP A 23 -6.94 13.34 8.66
C TRP A 23 -7.02 14.19 7.39
N ARG A 24 -7.70 13.73 6.34
CA ARG A 24 -7.92 14.54 5.13
C ARG A 24 -8.72 15.80 5.41
N ASN A 25 -9.67 15.74 6.35
CA ASN A 25 -10.47 16.90 6.74
C ASN A 25 -9.68 17.91 7.59
N VAL A 26 -8.90 17.45 8.57
CA VAL A 26 -8.18 18.35 9.50
C VAL A 26 -6.81 18.80 8.99
N LEU A 27 -6.23 18.07 8.03
CA LEU A 27 -4.91 18.33 7.43
C LEU A 27 -4.99 18.29 5.89
N PRO A 28 -5.76 19.20 5.27
CA PRO A 28 -5.92 19.19 3.82
C PRO A 28 -4.58 19.38 3.11
N GLY A 29 -4.32 18.53 2.10
CA GLY A 29 -3.09 18.56 1.32
C GLY A 29 -1.86 17.93 1.99
N VAL A 30 -1.96 17.47 3.24
CA VAL A 30 -0.83 16.81 3.92
C VAL A 30 -0.70 15.35 3.51
N VAL A 31 -1.81 14.62 3.43
CA VAL A 31 -1.84 13.20 3.09
C VAL A 31 -1.78 13.00 1.58
N HIS A 32 -0.86 12.13 1.14
CA HIS A 32 -0.78 11.63 -0.24
C HIS A 32 -1.11 10.14 -0.26
N ASP A 33 -2.15 9.76 -0.97
CA ASP A 33 -2.57 8.37 -1.10
C ASP A 33 -1.82 7.70 -2.24
N VAL A 34 -1.09 6.61 -1.93
CA VAL A 34 -0.45 5.75 -2.94
C VAL A 34 -1.25 4.47 -3.06
N ARG A 35 -2.01 4.33 -4.15
CA ARG A 35 -2.75 3.10 -4.43
C ARG A 35 -1.80 2.05 -4.98
N TYR A 36 -1.75 0.89 -4.32
CA TYR A 36 -0.80 -0.17 -4.61
C TYR A 36 -0.84 -0.60 -6.08
N GLU A 37 -2.04 -0.85 -6.62
CA GLU A 37 -2.20 -1.33 -8.00
C GLU A 37 -1.68 -0.32 -9.03
N ASP A 38 -1.93 0.97 -8.80
CA ASP A 38 -1.44 2.03 -9.68
C ASP A 38 0.09 2.18 -9.56
N PHE A 39 0.64 2.04 -8.34
CA PHE A 39 2.08 2.11 -8.06
C PHE A 39 2.89 1.01 -8.73
N VAL A 40 2.38 -0.23 -8.72
CA VAL A 40 3.06 -1.35 -9.39
C VAL A 40 2.83 -1.37 -10.90
N ALA A 41 1.75 -0.72 -11.38
CA ALA A 41 1.46 -0.58 -12.81
C ALA A 41 2.29 0.52 -13.48
N ASP A 42 2.52 1.63 -12.79
CA ASP A 42 3.29 2.79 -13.26
C ASP A 42 4.19 3.33 -12.13
N GLN A 43 5.31 2.66 -11.91
CA GLN A 43 6.26 3.04 -10.85
C GLN A 43 6.76 4.48 -11.04
N GLU A 44 7.13 4.87 -12.26
CA GLU A 44 7.74 6.17 -12.51
C GLU A 44 6.73 7.29 -12.29
N GLY A 45 5.55 7.22 -12.93
CA GLY A 45 4.54 8.27 -12.82
C GLY A 45 4.09 8.47 -11.38
N GLN A 46 3.86 7.39 -10.65
CA GLN A 46 3.44 7.46 -9.25
C GLN A 46 4.57 7.93 -8.33
N THR A 47 5.82 7.52 -8.57
CA THR A 47 6.96 8.02 -7.77
C THR A 47 7.21 9.51 -8.03
N ARG A 48 7.05 9.98 -9.27
CA ARG A 48 7.13 11.42 -9.60
C ARG A 48 6.07 12.23 -8.86
N ALA A 49 4.82 11.75 -8.84
CA ALA A 49 3.74 12.40 -8.11
C ALA A 49 4.03 12.46 -6.59
N LEU A 50 4.53 11.36 -6.02
CA LEU A 50 4.93 11.29 -4.61
C LEU A 50 6.07 12.26 -4.29
N MET A 51 7.12 12.30 -5.11
CA MET A 51 8.24 13.23 -4.89
C MET A 51 7.82 14.68 -5.01
N ALA A 52 6.95 15.01 -5.98
CA ALA A 52 6.38 16.34 -6.13
C ALA A 52 5.55 16.74 -4.90
N HIS A 53 4.72 15.83 -4.37
CA HIS A 53 3.96 16.05 -3.14
C HIS A 53 4.87 16.31 -1.92
N LEU A 54 5.98 15.56 -1.82
CA LEU A 54 6.96 15.71 -0.73
C LEU A 54 7.90 16.91 -0.92
N GLY A 55 7.87 17.59 -2.07
CA GLY A 55 8.81 18.67 -2.40
C GLY A 55 10.26 18.19 -2.54
N LEU A 56 10.48 16.93 -2.90
CA LEU A 56 11.81 16.33 -3.05
C LEU A 56 12.29 16.37 -4.52
N PRO A 57 13.60 16.61 -4.76
CA PRO A 57 14.16 16.57 -6.11
C PRO A 57 14.20 15.14 -6.65
N TRP A 58 13.98 14.96 -7.95
CA TRP A 58 14.04 13.67 -8.62
C TRP A 58 15.47 13.11 -8.71
N ASP A 59 15.61 11.79 -8.49
CA ASP A 59 16.83 11.00 -8.72
C ASP A 59 16.41 9.65 -9.31
N ASP A 60 16.96 9.26 -10.47
CA ASP A 60 16.61 8.00 -11.14
C ASP A 60 16.81 6.75 -10.26
N LYS A 61 17.67 6.82 -9.23
CA LYS A 61 17.89 5.73 -8.27
C LYS A 61 16.64 5.34 -7.49
N VAL A 62 15.63 6.21 -7.40
CA VAL A 62 14.34 5.85 -6.77
C VAL A 62 13.63 4.72 -7.51
N LEU A 63 13.90 4.56 -8.81
CA LEU A 63 13.37 3.45 -9.62
C LEU A 63 14.12 2.14 -9.35
N SER A 64 15.42 2.24 -9.05
CA SER A 64 16.31 1.11 -8.73
C SER A 64 16.43 0.84 -7.22
N PHE A 65 15.34 1.00 -6.46
CA PHE A 65 15.34 0.83 -4.99
C PHE A 65 15.89 -0.54 -4.52
N HIS A 66 15.72 -1.58 -5.34
CA HIS A 66 16.13 -2.95 -5.06
C HIS A 66 17.65 -3.17 -5.09
N GLU A 67 18.39 -2.25 -5.73
CA GLU A 67 19.85 -2.26 -5.83
C GLU A 67 20.54 -1.68 -4.59
N THR A 68 19.78 -1.12 -3.63
CA THR A 68 20.36 -0.48 -2.43
C THR A 68 21.07 -1.49 -1.51
N ASP A 69 22.27 -1.15 -1.02
CA ASP A 69 23.04 -2.05 -0.12
C ASP A 69 22.49 -2.13 1.31
N ARG A 70 21.51 -1.29 1.66
CA ARG A 70 21.00 -1.19 3.03
C ARG A 70 20.37 -2.52 3.49
N PRO A 71 20.71 -3.02 4.70
CA PRO A 71 20.06 -4.22 5.22
C PRO A 71 18.56 -4.00 5.41
N VAL A 72 17.75 -4.96 4.95
CA VAL A 72 16.29 -4.99 5.11
C VAL A 72 15.94 -6.09 6.10
N ARG A 73 15.44 -5.73 7.29
CA ARG A 73 15.14 -6.66 8.39
C ARG A 73 13.64 -6.82 8.63
N THR A 74 12.89 -7.04 7.55
CA THR A 74 11.43 -7.20 7.56
C THR A 74 11.05 -8.53 6.92
N ALA A 75 9.84 -9.04 7.21
CA ALA A 75 9.32 -10.25 6.57
C ALA A 75 9.29 -10.16 5.02
N SER A 76 9.18 -8.94 4.48
CA SER A 76 9.18 -8.66 3.02
C SER A 76 10.58 -8.49 2.41
N ALA A 77 11.67 -8.83 3.11
CA ALA A 77 13.05 -8.58 2.64
C ALA A 77 13.35 -9.15 1.25
N ALA A 78 12.93 -10.38 0.97
CA ALA A 78 13.11 -11.00 -0.35
C ALA A 78 12.31 -10.27 -1.44
N GLN A 79 11.12 -9.76 -1.13
CA GLN A 79 10.27 -9.04 -2.08
C GLN A 79 10.81 -7.64 -2.39
N VAL A 80 11.28 -6.91 -1.38
CA VAL A 80 11.86 -5.56 -1.53
C VAL A 80 13.18 -5.57 -2.32
N ARG A 81 13.84 -6.73 -2.39
CA ARG A 81 15.07 -6.96 -3.16
C ARG A 81 14.82 -7.30 -4.63
N GLN A 82 13.58 -7.26 -5.09
CA GLN A 82 13.23 -7.44 -6.50
C GLN A 82 12.85 -6.08 -7.13
N PRO A 83 13.03 -5.90 -8.45
CA PRO A 83 12.41 -4.79 -9.19
C PRO A 83 10.91 -4.72 -8.94
N MET A 84 10.27 -3.59 -9.23
CA MET A 84 8.81 -3.48 -9.11
C MET A 84 8.11 -4.56 -9.95
N TYR A 85 7.12 -5.25 -9.37
CA TYR A 85 6.38 -6.32 -10.04
C TYR A 85 4.90 -6.32 -9.62
N GLN A 86 4.03 -6.78 -10.52
CA GLN A 86 2.57 -6.80 -10.33
C GLN A 86 2.03 -8.16 -9.88
N GLY A 87 2.89 -9.14 -9.63
CA GLY A 87 2.51 -10.53 -9.34
C GLY A 87 1.70 -10.74 -8.05
N SER A 88 1.57 -9.72 -7.20
CA SER A 88 0.73 -9.76 -6.01
C SER A 88 -0.66 -9.12 -6.19
N VAL A 89 -0.89 -8.43 -7.31
CA VAL A 89 -2.21 -7.92 -7.67
C VAL A 89 -3.18 -9.10 -7.79
N ASP A 90 -4.40 -8.92 -7.27
CA ASP A 90 -5.48 -9.90 -7.35
C ASP A 90 -5.22 -11.27 -6.68
N LEU A 91 -4.13 -11.46 -5.93
CA LEU A 91 -3.88 -12.72 -5.22
C LEU A 91 -5.01 -13.09 -4.25
N TRP A 92 -5.70 -12.09 -3.70
CA TRP A 92 -6.85 -12.27 -2.81
C TRP A 92 -7.99 -13.07 -3.49
N LYS A 93 -8.12 -13.01 -4.82
CA LYS A 93 -9.16 -13.75 -5.57
C LYS A 93 -9.02 -15.27 -5.42
N ARG A 94 -7.81 -15.78 -5.16
CA ARG A 94 -7.56 -17.22 -4.89
C ARG A 94 -8.30 -17.73 -3.66
N TYR A 95 -8.69 -16.84 -2.75
CA TYR A 95 -9.42 -17.20 -1.54
C TYR A 95 -10.92 -17.33 -1.78
N GLY A 96 -11.46 -16.67 -2.82
CA GLY A 96 -12.87 -16.75 -3.21
C GLY A 96 -13.82 -16.48 -2.04
N ASP A 97 -14.85 -17.31 -1.90
CA ASP A 97 -15.89 -17.17 -0.88
C ASP A 97 -15.38 -17.26 0.56
N ARG A 98 -14.14 -17.73 0.79
CA ARG A 98 -13.53 -17.71 2.12
C ARG A 98 -13.37 -16.30 2.67
N LEU A 99 -13.35 -15.29 1.82
CA LEU A 99 -13.29 -13.88 2.24
C LEU A 99 -14.68 -13.26 2.49
N LYS A 100 -15.77 -14.00 2.29
CA LYS A 100 -17.13 -13.48 2.49
C LYS A 100 -17.33 -12.80 3.87
N PRO A 101 -16.85 -13.35 5.00
CA PRO A 101 -17.03 -12.70 6.30
C PRO A 101 -16.37 -11.32 6.41
N LEU A 102 -15.27 -11.09 5.68
CA LEU A 102 -14.64 -9.78 5.55
C LEU A 102 -15.50 -8.87 4.68
N LEU A 103 -15.81 -9.31 3.46
CA LEU A 103 -16.50 -8.51 2.46
C LEU A 103 -17.89 -8.05 2.92
N ASP A 104 -18.62 -8.91 3.64
CA ASP A 104 -19.95 -8.58 4.17
C ASP A 104 -19.94 -7.44 5.20
N ARG A 105 -18.78 -7.13 5.80
CA ARG A 105 -18.64 -6.13 6.88
C ARG A 105 -17.89 -4.87 6.46
N LEU A 106 -17.28 -4.84 5.27
CA LEU A 106 -16.65 -3.63 4.75
C LEU A 106 -17.73 -2.57 4.45
N ALA A 107 -17.48 -1.33 4.85
CA ALA A 107 -18.37 -0.19 4.63
C ALA A 107 -18.30 0.36 3.20
#